data_AF-A0A0C5AYD4-F1
#
_entry.id   AF-A0A0C5AYD4-F1
#
_cell.length_a   1.000
_cell.length_b   1.000
_cell.length_c   1.000
_cell.angle_alpha   90.00
_cell.angle_beta   90.00
_cell.angle_gamma   90.00
#
_symmetry.space_group_name_H-M   'P 1'
#
loop_
_entity.id
_entity.type
_entity.pdbx_description
1 polymer ?
#
loop_
_entity_poly.entity_id
_entity_poly.type
_entity_poly.pdbx_seq_one_letter_code
_entity_poly.pdbx_strand_id
1 'polypeptide(L)'
;MRIDQRTSMISRYRTPSLLGVVAVLQILDWHSTLTAGHTRGEANKIVNWLVQWMSFACVVSIIKVISLTMLLVGFLYWRKHKGLYELEFALCLSVVTVVYGGVVFNNYFA
;
A
#
# COMPACT_ATOMS: atom_id res chain seq x y z
N MET A 1 37.50 -7.70 8.08
CA MET A 1 36.28 -6.94 7.74
C MET A 1 35.47 -7.74 6.72
N ARG A 2 34.37 -8.38 7.15
CA ARG A 2 33.51 -9.21 6.26
C ARG A 2 32.00 -8.91 6.46
N ILE A 3 31.70 -7.87 7.25
CA ILE A 3 30.34 -7.52 7.66
C ILE A 3 29.69 -6.56 6.64
N ASP A 4 30.46 -5.79 5.87
CA ASP A 4 29.93 -4.71 5.02
C ASP A 4 29.20 -5.15 3.74
N GLN A 5 29.56 -6.29 3.14
CA GLN A 5 28.93 -6.70 1.88
C GLN A 5 27.51 -7.25 2.06
N ARG A 6 27.20 -7.87 3.21
CA ARG A 6 25.89 -8.51 3.43
C ARG A 6 24.82 -7.49 3.81
N THR A 7 25.17 -6.50 4.63
CA THR A 7 24.32 -5.34 4.93
C THR A 7 24.08 -4.47 3.71
N SER A 8 25.09 -4.30 2.85
CA SER A 8 24.97 -3.61 1.55
C SER A 8 23.92 -4.25 0.64
N MET A 9 23.96 -5.59 0.48
CA MET A 9 22.94 -6.29 -0.33
C MET A 9 21.55 -6.19 0.29
N ILE A 10 21.41 -6.42 1.59
CA ILE A 10 20.10 -6.32 2.27
C ILE A 10 19.54 -4.89 2.16
N SER A 11 20.37 -3.86 2.31
CA SER A 11 19.96 -2.45 2.15
C SER A 11 19.44 -2.17 0.73
N ARG A 12 20.13 -2.69 -0.29
CA ARG A 12 19.84 -2.40 -1.71
C ARG A 12 18.49 -2.96 -2.19
N TYR A 13 17.95 -3.97 -1.52
CA TYR A 13 16.68 -4.62 -1.88
C TYR A 13 15.51 -4.33 -0.91
N ARG A 14 15.73 -3.60 0.19
CA ARG A 14 14.68 -3.26 1.18
C ARG A 14 13.53 -2.49 0.54
N THR A 15 13.81 -1.36 -0.10
CA THR A 15 12.79 -0.51 -0.71
C THR A 15 11.93 -1.23 -1.77
N PRO A 16 12.50 -1.95 -2.76
CA PRO A 16 11.67 -2.68 -3.72
C PRO A 16 10.90 -3.83 -3.07
N SER A 17 11.46 -4.50 -2.06
CA SER A 17 10.70 -5.53 -1.33
C SER A 17 9.50 -4.96 -0.57
N LEU A 18 9.66 -3.82 0.11
CA LEU A 18 8.59 -3.16 0.85
C LEU A 18 7.49 -2.66 -0.10
N LEU A 19 7.86 -2.08 -1.24
CA LEU A 19 6.88 -1.70 -2.27
C LEU A 19 6.11 -2.91 -2.80
N GLY A 20 6.80 -4.03 -3.02
CA GLY A 20 6.16 -5.29 -3.40
C GLY A 20 5.15 -5.76 -2.37
N VAL A 21 5.50 -5.73 -1.08
CA VAL A 21 4.59 -6.09 0.02
C VAL A 21 3.38 -5.14 0.05
N VAL A 22 3.59 -3.83 -0.05
CA VAL A 22 2.48 -2.86 -0.07
C VAL A 22 1.57 -3.08 -1.28
N ALA A 23 2.11 -3.42 -2.44
CA ALA A 23 1.31 -3.73 -3.63
C ALA A 23 0.45 -4.99 -3.42
N VAL A 24 1.01 -6.05 -2.81
CA VAL A 24 0.25 -7.25 -2.46
C VAL A 24 -0.85 -6.93 -1.46
N LEU A 25 -0.55 -6.15 -0.42
CA LEU A 25 -1.55 -5.70 0.55
C LEU A 25 -2.67 -4.90 -0.11
N GLN A 26 -2.36 -4.04 -1.09
CA GLN A 26 -3.37 -3.28 -1.84
C GLN A 26 -4.30 -4.21 -2.63
N ILE A 27 -3.77 -5.27 -3.24
CA ILE A 27 -4.58 -6.26 -3.98
C ILE A 27 -5.46 -7.07 -3.02
N LEU A 28 -4.90 -7.53 -1.90
CA LEU A 28 -5.66 -8.28 -0.89
C LEU A 28 -6.79 -7.45 -0.30
N ASP A 29 -6.53 -6.19 0.03
CA ASP A 29 -7.57 -5.29 0.54
C ASP A 29 -8.66 -5.01 -0.50
N TRP A 30 -8.26 -4.84 -1.76
CA TRP A 30 -9.20 -4.65 -2.86
C TRP A 30 -10.08 -5.88 -3.04
N HIS A 31 -9.51 -7.08 -2.98
CA HIS A 31 -10.25 -8.33 -3.01
C HIS A 31 -11.21 -8.44 -1.81
N SER A 32 -10.76 -8.20 -0.59
CA SER A 32 -11.59 -8.23 0.62
C SER A 32 -12.77 -7.26 0.52
N THR A 33 -12.52 -6.03 0.05
CA THR A 33 -13.56 -5.00 -0.05
C THR A 33 -14.60 -5.32 -1.12
N LEU A 34 -14.20 -5.97 -2.23
CA LEU A 34 -15.13 -6.39 -3.30
C LEU A 34 -15.93 -7.65 -2.95
N THR A 35 -15.39 -8.50 -2.07
CA THR A 35 -16.04 -9.75 -1.63
C THR A 35 -16.88 -9.57 -0.36
N ALA A 36 -16.73 -8.44 0.33
CA ALA A 36 -17.58 -8.08 1.46
C ALA A 36 -19.05 -7.95 1.03
N GLY A 37 -19.96 -8.52 1.83
CA GLY A 37 -21.40 -8.44 1.59
C GLY A 37 -21.90 -6.99 1.58
N HIS A 38 -22.97 -6.73 0.83
CA HIS A 38 -23.58 -5.40 0.61
C HIS A 38 -23.97 -4.64 1.90
N THR A 39 -23.97 -5.31 3.05
CA THR A 39 -24.29 -4.77 4.38
C THR A 39 -23.10 -4.21 5.16
N ARG A 40 -21.86 -4.33 4.66
CA ARG A 40 -20.68 -3.75 5.32
C ARG A 40 -20.63 -2.24 5.03
N GLY A 41 -21.29 -1.46 5.88
CA GLY A 41 -21.30 0.00 5.78
C GLY A 41 -19.90 0.59 5.96
N GLU A 42 -19.49 1.46 5.04
CA GLU A 42 -18.23 2.22 5.16
C GLU A 42 -18.37 3.30 6.23
N ALA A 43 -17.39 3.41 7.13
CA ALA A 43 -17.37 4.47 8.13
C ALA A 43 -16.95 5.82 7.50
N ASN A 44 -16.31 5.79 6.32
CA ASN A 44 -15.82 6.99 5.66
C ASN A 44 -16.96 7.75 4.96
N LYS A 45 -17.28 8.93 5.49
CA LYS A 45 -18.33 9.82 4.95
C LYS A 45 -18.11 10.22 3.49
N ILE A 46 -16.85 10.32 3.05
CA ILE A 46 -16.52 10.67 1.66
C ILE A 46 -16.87 9.51 0.73
N VAL A 47 -16.57 8.28 1.14
CA VAL A 47 -16.92 7.08 0.38
C VAL A 47 -18.43 6.94 0.30
N ASN A 48 -19.14 7.09 1.42
CA ASN A 48 -20.61 7.04 1.43
C ASN A 48 -21.26 8.13 0.55
N TRP A 49 -20.68 9.33 0.51
CA TRP A 49 -21.14 10.38 -0.39
C TRP A 49 -20.91 10.02 -1.87
N LEU A 50 -19.74 9.49 -2.21
CA LEU A 50 -19.44 9.05 -3.59
C LEU A 50 -20.29 7.86 -4.03
N VAL A 51 -20.63 6.95 -3.11
CA VAL A 51 -21.49 5.78 -3.37
C VAL A 51 -22.91 6.18 -3.78
N GLN A 52 -23.36 7.39 -3.43
CA GLN A 52 -24.65 7.92 -3.89
C GLN A 52 -24.68 8.17 -5.40
N TRP A 53 -23.51 8.38 -6.02
CA TRP A 53 -23.37 8.69 -7.45
C TRP A 53 -22.90 7.50 -8.28
N MET A 54 -22.21 6.53 -7.66
CA MET A 54 -21.61 5.36 -8.33
C MET A 54 -21.64 4.14 -7.41
N SER A 55 -21.57 2.91 -7.97
CA SER A 55 -21.49 1.70 -7.14
C SER A 55 -20.27 1.73 -6.20
N PHE A 56 -20.46 1.24 -4.96
CA PHE A 56 -19.42 1.12 -3.94
C PHE A 56 -18.15 0.45 -4.45
N ALA A 57 -18.31 -0.66 -5.17
CA ALA A 57 -17.20 -1.37 -5.79
C ALA A 57 -16.39 -0.47 -6.74
N CYS A 58 -17.06 0.41 -7.48
CA CYS A 58 -16.42 1.32 -8.43
C CYS A 58 -15.65 2.44 -7.71
N VAL A 59 -16.25 3.07 -6.70
CA VAL A 59 -15.62 4.13 -5.90
C VAL A 59 -14.36 3.61 -5.21
N VAL A 60 -14.45 2.46 -4.54
CA VAL A 60 -13.29 1.84 -3.87
C VAL A 60 -12.22 1.48 -4.88
N SER A 61 -12.59 0.89 -6.03
CA SER A 61 -11.63 0.53 -7.08
C SER A 61 -10.85 1.73 -7.59
N ILE A 62 -11.50 2.88 -7.80
CA ILE A 62 -10.83 4.11 -8.24
C ILE A 62 -9.82 4.58 -7.18
N ILE A 63 -10.20 4.60 -5.91
CA ILE A 63 -9.31 4.99 -4.80
C ILE A 63 -8.08 4.07 -4.73
N LYS A 64 -8.28 2.76 -4.92
CA LYS A 64 -7.19 1.77 -4.95
C LYS A 64 -6.25 1.99 -6.13
N VAL A 65 -6.77 2.26 -7.33
CA VAL A 65 -5.96 2.58 -8.51
C VAL A 65 -5.14 3.85 -8.32
N ILE A 66 -5.75 4.91 -7.76
CA ILE A 66 -5.04 6.16 -7.44
C ILE A 66 -3.90 5.88 -6.45
N SER A 67 -4.17 5.09 -5.41
CA SER A 67 -3.17 4.72 -4.39
C SER A 67 -1.99 3.93 -5.00
N LEU A 68 -2.28 2.96 -5.87
CA LEU A 68 -1.25 2.20 -6.61
C LEU A 68 -0.45 3.11 -7.55
N THR A 69 -1.11 4.07 -8.19
CA THR A 69 -0.45 5.04 -9.08
C THR A 69 0.49 5.95 -8.28
N MET A 70 0.06 6.43 -7.11
CA MET A 70 0.93 7.22 -6.21
C MET A 70 2.13 6.41 -5.73
N LEU A 71 1.96 5.13 -5.38
CA LEU A 71 3.06 4.25 -5.03
C LEU A 71 4.03 4.05 -6.19
N LEU A 72 3.52 3.88 -7.42
CA LEU A 72 4.35 3.76 -8.61
C LEU A 72 5.14 5.05 -8.88
N VAL A 73 4.50 6.22 -8.77
CA VAL A 73 5.18 7.52 -8.90
C VAL A 73 6.25 7.69 -7.83
N GLY A 74 5.94 7.34 -6.58
CA GLY A 74 6.90 7.33 -5.47
C GLY A 74 8.08 6.40 -5.74
N PHE A 75 7.85 5.21 -6.29
CA PHE A 75 8.90 4.29 -6.70
C PHE A 75 9.77 4.84 -7.83
N LEU A 76 9.17 5.42 -8.86
CA LEU A 76 9.91 6.03 -9.97
C LEU A 76 10.75 7.22 -9.49
N TYR A 77 10.21 8.02 -8.58
CA TYR A 77 10.92 9.11 -7.92
C TYR A 77 12.10 8.59 -7.09
N TRP A 78 11.87 7.59 -6.22
CA TRP A 78 12.94 6.93 -5.47
C TRP A 78 14.02 6.37 -6.41
N ARG A 79 13.63 5.69 -7.50
CA ARG A 79 14.56 5.10 -8.46
C ARG A 79 15.43 6.17 -9.13
N LYS A 80 14.88 7.35 -9.39
CA LYS A 80 15.61 8.50 -9.96
C LYS A 80 16.60 9.12 -8.97
N HIS A 81 16.27 9.11 -7.68
CA HIS A 81 17.07 9.70 -6.59
C HIS A 81 17.77 8.67 -5.71
N LYS A 82 18.10 7.50 -6.30
CA LYS A 82 18.67 6.37 -5.56
C LYS A 82 19.99 6.77 -4.90
N GLY A 83 20.10 6.54 -3.60
CA GLY A 83 21.28 6.84 -2.78
C GLY A 83 21.19 8.09 -1.90
N LEU A 84 20.22 8.99 -2.13
CA LEU A 84 20.05 10.20 -1.30
C LEU A 84 19.08 10.00 -0.12
N TYR A 85 17.99 9.25 -0.34
CA TYR A 85 16.89 9.12 0.65
C TYR A 85 16.47 7.65 0.88
N GLU A 86 17.41 6.69 0.77
CA GLU A 86 17.04 5.27 0.88
C GLU A 86 16.48 4.91 2.26
N LEU A 87 17.00 5.52 3.34
CA LEU A 87 16.62 5.18 4.70
C LEU A 87 15.25 5.77 5.07
N GLU A 88 15.03 7.04 4.75
CA GLU A 88 13.77 7.75 4.99
C GLU A 88 12.63 7.10 4.22
N PHE A 89 12.88 6.76 2.95
CA PHE A 89 11.88 6.12 2.10
C PHE A 89 11.55 4.69 2.59
N ALA A 90 12.57 3.93 3.02
CA ALA A 90 12.36 2.60 3.59
C ALA A 90 11.61 2.64 4.93
N LEU A 91 11.90 3.63 5.80
CA LEU A 91 11.20 3.82 7.06
C LEU A 91 9.73 4.19 6.84
N CYS A 92 9.45 5.17 5.98
CA CYS A 92 8.08 5.54 5.63
C CYS A 92 7.31 4.35 5.05
N LEU A 93 7.91 3.59 4.13
CA LEU A 93 7.28 2.39 3.58
C LEU A 93 7.05 1.30 4.62
N SER A 94 7.96 1.14 5.59
CA SER A 94 7.81 0.16 6.66
C SER A 94 6.62 0.50 7.55
N VAL A 95 6.48 1.77 7.93
CA VAL A 95 5.32 2.26 8.72
C VAL A 95 4.02 2.03 7.94
N VAL A 96 3.99 2.42 6.66
CA VAL A 96 2.83 2.18 5.78
C VAL A 96 2.50 0.69 5.72
N THR A 97 3.51 -0.17 5.55
CA THR A 97 3.32 -1.63 5.46
C THR A 97 2.69 -2.19 6.74
N VAL A 98 3.17 -1.77 7.92
CA VAL A 98 2.67 -2.27 9.21
C VAL A 98 1.24 -1.78 9.48
N VAL A 99 1.01 -0.47 9.35
CA VAL A 99 -0.31 0.13 9.61
C VAL A 99 -1.34 -0.41 8.62
N TYR A 100 -1.01 -0.40 7.33
CA TYR A 100 -1.91 -0.88 6.30
C TYR A 100 -2.13 -2.38 6.39
N GLY A 101 -1.09 -3.16 6.68
CA GLY A 101 -1.22 -4.61 6.92
C GLY A 101 -2.22 -4.93 8.03
N GLY A 102 -2.22 -4.15 9.13
CA GLY A 102 -3.22 -4.28 10.19
C GLY A 102 -4.65 -4.01 9.73
N VAL A 103 -4.85 -3.00 8.88
CA VAL A 103 -6.17 -2.69 8.28
C VAL A 103 -6.64 -3.83 7.37
N VAL A 104 -5.79 -4.32 6.47
CA VAL A 104 -6.13 -5.43 5.57
C VAL A 104 -6.45 -6.69 6.36
N PHE A 105 -5.65 -7.01 7.37
CA PHE A 105 -5.91 -8.17 8.24
C PHE A 105 -7.26 -8.03 8.94
N ASN A 106 -7.55 -6.87 9.53
CA ASN A 106 -8.86 -6.61 10.14
C ASN A 106 -10.02 -6.79 9.14
N ASN A 107 -9.85 -6.35 7.88
CA ASN A 107 -10.89 -6.49 6.84
C ASN A 107 -11.19 -7.94 6.46
N TYR A 108 -10.20 -8.83 6.56
CA TYR A 108 -10.37 -10.28 6.31
C TYR A 108 -10.96 -11.04 7.51
N PHE A 109 -10.69 -10.61 8.74
CA PHE A 109 -11.09 -11.33 9.96
C PHE A 109 -12.36 -10.80 10.61
N ALA A 110 -12.79 -9.57 10.28
CA ALA A 110 -14.09 -9.02 10.67
C ALA A 110 -15.14 -9.26 9.57
#